data_AF-A0A4Q3ATU9-F1
#
_entry.id   AF-A0A4Q3ATU9-F1
#
_cell.length_a   1.000
_cell.length_b   1.000
_cell.length_c   1.000
_cell.angle_alpha   90.00
_cell.angle_beta   90.00
_cell.angle_gamma   90.00
#
_symmetry.space_group_name_H-M   'P 1'
#
loop_
_entity.id
_entity.type
_entity.pdbx_description
1 polymer ?
#
loop_
_entity_poly.entity_id
_entity_poly.type
_entity_poly.pdbx_seq_one_letter_code
_entity_poly.pdbx_strand_id
1 'polypeptide(L)'
;SAVNAQKGINYARNFSAGGKLLINTDSLARNVFYGNMFPNQPRTSFNYLPEVNNVNIQIYFRKNINAALYRYTILVDDQPLVVNKAINTAQLKDADMTGEIFSTTSLGIFPVKWKMITTLVYSIEKPQDVDKAVFYGKPIPKAEIKSFSQRFKTDKGVDYSWITDIKQSTNLVFTEKHDEFTIVKDRSAIDYLYSTSIRDKQTNKIIYESTSWKYGGIVEDHEFLPYLNIDKNIFKKSGAYEIIIQPSIKWSSCQDCTLSQKEIEKYTTRHTISITLDEESYTKKELLIIVLVVAVFIGLAFLMILYFSKKRNKKRLADNEHQKNIAKLQLNSIRAQLNPHFLFNALSGIQNLMNKNETDNANKY
;
A
#
# COMPACT_ATOMS: atom_id res chain seq x y z
N SER A 1 -3.14 60.96 4.92
CA SER A 1 -3.24 60.15 6.14
C SER A 1 -4.19 59.00 5.92
N ALA A 2 -3.67 57.80 5.64
CA ALA A 2 -4.47 56.58 5.64
C ALA A 2 -4.88 56.29 7.09
N VAL A 3 -6.18 56.37 7.36
CA VAL A 3 -6.76 56.01 8.65
C VAL A 3 -6.46 54.53 8.88
N ASN A 4 -5.53 54.23 9.79
CA ASN A 4 -5.33 52.89 10.33
C ASN A 4 -6.62 52.50 11.07
N ALA A 5 -7.58 51.92 10.36
CA ALA A 5 -8.69 51.22 10.98
C ALA A 5 -8.08 50.16 11.91
N GLN A 6 -8.29 50.31 13.22
CA GLN A 6 -7.86 49.31 14.19
C GLN A 6 -8.40 47.95 13.74
N LYS A 7 -7.51 46.98 13.57
CA LYS A 7 -7.84 45.57 13.36
C LYS A 7 -8.45 45.02 14.65
N GLY A 8 -9.67 45.42 14.96
CA GLY A 8 -10.44 44.91 16.08
C GLY A 8 -10.90 43.48 15.81
N ILE A 9 -11.16 42.73 16.88
CA ILE A 9 -11.72 41.40 16.78
C ILE A 9 -13.15 41.49 16.26
N ASN A 10 -13.47 40.68 15.25
CA ASN A 10 -14.82 40.56 14.73
C ASN A 10 -15.59 39.49 15.48
N TYR A 11 -16.27 39.90 16.55
CA TYR A 11 -17.11 39.02 17.38
C TYR A 11 -18.35 38.46 16.65
N ALA A 12 -18.71 39.00 15.48
CA ALA A 12 -19.83 38.49 14.70
C ALA A 12 -19.51 37.22 13.90
N ARG A 13 -18.21 36.89 13.73
CA ARG A 13 -17.78 35.68 13.00
C ARG A 13 -17.08 34.70 13.93
N ASN A 14 -17.71 33.57 14.19
CA ASN A 14 -17.18 32.48 14.99
C ASN A 14 -16.74 31.32 14.09
N PHE A 15 -15.55 30.78 14.32
CA PHE A 15 -15.08 29.55 13.67
C PHE A 15 -14.88 28.44 14.69
N SER A 16 -15.21 27.20 14.31
CA SER A 16 -14.91 26.03 15.16
C SER A 16 -13.40 25.83 15.27
N ALA A 17 -12.90 25.82 16.50
CA ALA A 17 -11.48 25.61 16.79
C ALA A 17 -11.14 24.17 17.19
N GLY A 18 -12.14 23.28 17.22
CA GLY A 18 -12.04 21.89 17.68
C GLY A 18 -12.42 21.71 19.16
N GLY A 19 -12.86 20.49 19.51
CA GLY A 19 -13.40 20.19 20.84
C GLY A 19 -14.59 21.08 21.18
N LYS A 20 -14.50 21.80 22.30
CA LYS A 20 -15.50 22.77 22.79
C LYS A 20 -15.10 24.23 22.54
N LEU A 21 -14.17 24.47 21.62
CA LEU A 21 -13.59 25.81 21.41
C LEU A 21 -14.09 26.46 20.12
N LEU A 22 -14.24 27.77 20.19
CA LEU A 22 -14.49 28.66 19.06
C LEU A 22 -13.42 29.75 19.03
N ILE A 23 -13.26 30.37 17.88
CA ILE A 23 -12.45 31.57 17.74
C ILE A 23 -13.18 32.69 17.02
N ASN A 24 -12.87 33.91 17.44
CA ASN A 24 -12.98 35.10 16.60
C ASN A 24 -11.58 35.62 16.28
N THR A 25 -11.44 36.16 15.09
CA THR A 25 -10.19 36.76 14.62
C THR A 25 -10.40 38.24 14.30
N ASP A 26 -9.31 38.92 13.94
CA ASP A 26 -9.38 40.30 13.45
C ASP A 26 -10.37 40.44 12.28
N SER A 27 -11.07 41.57 12.17
CA SER A 27 -12.06 41.83 11.12
C SER A 27 -11.55 41.73 9.69
N LEU A 28 -10.25 41.93 9.49
CA LEU A 28 -9.56 41.83 8.19
C LEU A 28 -8.70 40.56 8.07
N ALA A 29 -8.88 39.58 8.96
CA ALA A 29 -8.17 38.32 8.91
C ALA A 29 -8.49 37.56 7.62
N ARG A 30 -7.45 37.13 6.91
CA ARG A 30 -7.54 36.21 5.77
C ARG A 30 -6.83 34.90 6.12
N ASN A 31 -7.00 33.88 5.29
CA ASN A 31 -6.30 32.62 5.43
C ASN A 31 -6.47 32.00 6.83
N VAL A 32 -7.72 32.02 7.34
CA VAL A 32 -8.07 31.43 8.64
C VAL A 32 -8.43 29.97 8.41
N PHE A 33 -7.47 29.07 8.56
CA PHE A 33 -7.71 27.62 8.46
C PHE A 33 -8.04 27.10 9.85
N TYR A 34 -9.26 26.60 10.04
CA TYR A 34 -9.77 26.23 11.35
C TYR A 34 -10.27 24.78 11.36
N GLY A 35 -10.25 24.15 12.54
CA GLY A 35 -10.80 22.81 12.74
C GLY A 35 -10.12 21.70 11.94
N ASN A 36 -8.82 21.82 11.62
CA ASN A 36 -8.08 20.70 11.04
C ASN A 36 -7.91 19.62 12.11
N MET A 37 -8.35 18.40 11.82
CA MET A 37 -8.27 17.25 12.72
C MET A 37 -7.48 16.14 12.02
N PHE A 38 -6.83 15.28 12.81
CA PHE A 38 -5.92 14.26 12.28
C PHE A 38 -6.37 12.86 12.72
N PRO A 39 -6.36 11.85 11.83
CA PRO A 39 -6.82 10.50 12.15
C PRO A 39 -6.14 9.85 13.36
N ASN A 40 -4.85 10.15 13.57
CA ASN A 40 -4.02 9.61 14.66
C ASN A 40 -4.07 10.45 15.95
N GLN A 41 -4.75 11.60 15.94
CA GLN A 41 -4.85 12.52 17.08
C GLN A 41 -6.30 13.03 17.21
N PRO A 42 -7.26 12.15 17.56
CA PRO A 42 -8.69 12.46 17.46
C PRO A 42 -9.18 13.59 18.38
N ARG A 43 -8.39 13.94 19.41
CA ARG A 43 -8.68 15.03 20.35
C ARG A 43 -7.81 16.27 20.15
N THR A 44 -7.01 16.29 19.07
CA THR A 44 -6.17 17.43 18.73
C THR A 44 -6.71 18.11 17.48
N SER A 45 -6.95 19.41 17.58
CA SER A 45 -7.25 20.28 16.45
C SER A 45 -6.11 21.25 16.19
N PHE A 46 -5.94 21.61 14.92
CA PHE A 46 -4.96 22.58 14.46
C PHE A 46 -5.65 23.68 13.65
N ASN A 47 -5.37 24.91 14.06
CA ASN A 47 -5.89 26.14 13.46
C ASN A 47 -4.69 26.96 12.96
N TYR A 48 -4.52 27.06 11.65
CA TYR A 48 -3.43 27.80 11.03
C TYR A 48 -3.88 29.23 10.74
N LEU A 49 -3.19 30.20 11.35
CA LEU A 49 -3.59 31.60 11.42
C LEU A 49 -2.45 32.54 10.98
N PRO A 50 -1.87 32.37 9.77
CA PRO A 50 -0.65 33.06 9.35
C PRO A 50 -0.77 34.59 9.27
N GLU A 51 -1.98 35.11 9.06
CA GLU A 51 -2.24 36.55 8.87
C GLU A 51 -3.03 37.21 10.01
N VAL A 52 -3.32 36.44 11.07
CA VAL A 52 -4.11 36.90 12.22
C VAL A 52 -3.19 37.53 13.26
N ASN A 53 -3.54 38.72 13.76
CA ASN A 53 -2.81 39.41 14.81
C ASN A 53 -3.29 38.97 16.17
N ASN A 54 -4.61 39.00 16.40
CA ASN A 54 -5.22 38.57 17.65
C ASN A 54 -6.31 37.53 17.43
N VAL A 55 -6.41 36.60 18.38
CA VAL A 55 -7.47 35.60 18.43
C VAL A 55 -8.18 35.70 19.78
N ASN A 56 -9.50 35.82 19.74
CA ASN A 56 -10.34 35.62 20.91
C ASN A 56 -10.72 34.15 20.97
N ILE A 57 -10.27 33.45 22.00
CA ILE A 57 -10.59 32.05 22.21
C ILE A 57 -11.85 32.00 23.08
N GLN A 58 -12.87 31.29 22.61
CA GLN A 58 -14.10 31.07 23.36
C GLN A 58 -14.29 29.60 23.63
N ILE A 59 -15.05 29.30 24.69
CA ILE A 59 -15.54 27.97 24.99
C ILE A 59 -17.06 27.97 24.95
N TYR A 60 -17.64 26.86 24.50
CA TYR A 60 -19.09 26.70 24.44
C TYR A 60 -19.55 25.35 25.00
N PHE A 61 -20.76 25.35 25.55
CA PHE A 61 -21.40 24.20 26.18
C PHE A 61 -22.85 24.10 25.74
N ARG A 62 -23.31 22.88 25.48
CA ARG A 62 -24.75 22.62 25.43
C ARG A 62 -25.37 22.95 26.78
N LYS A 63 -26.63 23.38 26.79
CA LYS A 63 -27.36 23.77 28.02
C LYS A 63 -27.42 22.68 29.10
N ASN A 64 -27.38 21.41 28.70
CA ASN A 64 -27.39 20.28 29.63
C ASN A 64 -26.01 19.93 30.23
N ILE A 65 -24.93 20.64 29.84
CA ILE A 65 -23.58 20.39 30.34
C ILE A 65 -23.24 21.38 31.45
N ASN A 66 -22.83 20.87 32.62
CA ASN A 66 -22.34 21.69 33.71
C ASN A 66 -20.93 22.23 33.43
N ALA A 67 -20.84 23.48 32.98
CA ALA A 67 -19.57 24.15 32.67
C ALA A 67 -18.63 24.27 33.88
N ALA A 68 -19.13 24.25 35.12
CA ALA A 68 -18.31 24.34 36.34
C ALA A 68 -17.37 23.13 36.52
N LEU A 69 -17.68 22.01 35.87
CA LEU A 69 -16.87 20.79 35.87
C LEU A 69 -15.67 20.87 34.92
N TYR A 70 -15.60 21.88 34.07
CA TYR A 70 -14.52 21.99 33.09
C TYR A 70 -13.36 22.83 33.60
N ARG A 71 -12.17 22.46 33.14
CA ARG A 71 -10.92 23.16 33.39
C ARG A 71 -10.24 23.43 32.06
N TYR A 72 -9.45 24.50 32.02
CA TYR A 72 -8.63 24.82 30.86
C TYR A 72 -7.22 25.27 31.24
N THR A 73 -6.29 25.01 30.34
CA THR A 73 -4.89 25.45 30.39
C THR A 73 -4.57 26.13 29.06
N ILE A 74 -3.87 27.26 29.10
CA ILE A 74 -3.40 27.99 27.93
C ILE A 74 -1.89 28.10 28.01
N LEU A 75 -1.22 27.62 26.96
CA LEU A 75 0.21 27.74 26.76
C LEU A 75 0.47 28.72 25.61
N VAL A 76 1.48 29.57 25.75
CA VAL A 76 2.00 30.42 24.67
C VAL A 76 3.44 29.99 24.41
N ASP A 77 3.71 29.51 23.19
CA ASP A 77 5.00 28.94 22.80
C ASP A 77 5.48 27.89 23.81
N ASP A 78 4.58 26.97 24.14
CA ASP A 78 4.74 25.88 25.12
C ASP A 78 5.01 26.32 26.57
N GLN A 79 5.00 27.63 26.86
CA GLN A 79 5.10 28.17 28.21
C GLN A 79 3.70 28.38 28.83
N PRO A 80 3.48 27.99 30.09
CA PRO A 80 2.18 28.13 30.74
C PRO A 80 1.83 29.59 31.01
N LEU A 81 0.67 30.02 30.50
CA LEU A 81 0.08 31.33 30.79
C LEU A 81 -1.11 31.20 31.76
N VAL A 82 -1.95 30.20 31.55
CA VAL A 82 -3.08 29.86 32.43
C VAL A 82 -3.02 28.36 32.66
N VAL A 83 -3.13 27.90 33.90
CA VAL A 83 -3.04 26.47 34.24
C VAL A 83 -4.24 26.06 35.07
N ASN A 84 -4.92 24.99 34.62
CA ASN A 84 -6.01 24.33 35.35
C ASN A 84 -7.08 25.30 35.90
N LYS A 85 -7.47 26.30 35.09
CA LYS A 85 -8.42 27.32 35.51
C LYS A 85 -9.85 26.84 35.29
N ALA A 86 -10.72 27.09 36.27
CA ALA A 86 -12.16 26.79 36.16
C ALA A 86 -12.85 27.74 35.17
N ILE A 87 -13.92 27.25 34.52
CA ILE A 87 -14.78 28.10 33.70
C ILE A 87 -15.55 29.07 34.60
N ASN A 88 -15.48 30.36 34.28
CA ASN A 88 -16.24 31.37 35.00
C ASN A 88 -17.72 31.31 34.57
N THR A 89 -18.54 30.61 35.34
CA THR A 89 -19.96 30.40 35.03
C THR A 89 -20.78 31.70 35.06
N ALA A 90 -20.35 32.71 35.82
CA ALA A 90 -21.02 34.01 35.87
C ALA A 90 -20.85 34.82 34.57
N GLN A 91 -19.87 34.46 33.71
CA GLN A 91 -19.62 35.11 32.42
C GLN A 91 -20.20 34.33 31.24
N LEU A 92 -20.96 33.26 31.49
CA LEU A 92 -21.63 32.51 30.42
C LEU A 92 -22.76 33.35 29.82
N LYS A 93 -22.81 33.38 28.50
CA LYS A 93 -23.86 34.04 27.71
C LYS A 93 -24.45 33.07 26.71
N ASP A 94 -25.73 33.25 26.43
CA ASP A 94 -26.41 32.44 25.43
C ASP A 94 -26.03 32.88 24.03
N ALA A 95 -25.71 31.91 23.18
CA ALA A 95 -25.45 32.11 21.77
C ALA A 95 -26.19 31.05 20.97
N ASP A 96 -26.92 31.48 19.94
CA ASP A 96 -27.50 30.57 18.95
C ASP A 96 -26.40 30.15 17.97
N MET A 97 -26.20 28.84 17.85
CA MET A 97 -25.34 28.26 16.84
C MET A 97 -26.14 27.20 16.10
N THR A 98 -26.43 27.45 14.83
CA THR A 98 -27.13 26.51 13.93
C THR A 98 -28.52 26.07 14.45
N GLY A 99 -29.24 26.94 15.17
CA GLY A 99 -30.59 26.68 15.69
C GLY A 99 -30.61 25.94 17.03
N GLU A 100 -29.45 25.68 17.64
CA GLU A 100 -29.31 25.19 19.02
C GLU A 100 -28.70 26.31 19.88
N ILE A 101 -29.25 26.50 21.08
CA ILE A 101 -28.77 27.51 22.04
C ILE A 101 -27.64 26.90 22.89
N PHE A 102 -26.47 27.50 22.86
CA PHE A 102 -25.31 27.14 23.67
C PHE A 102 -25.01 28.21 24.71
N SER A 103 -24.37 27.80 25.81
CA SER A 103 -23.75 28.72 26.76
C SER A 103 -22.29 28.90 26.41
N THR A 104 -21.86 30.15 26.23
CA THR A 104 -20.54 30.52 25.71
C THR A 104 -19.85 31.52 26.62
N THR A 105 -18.52 31.49 26.68
CA THR A 105 -17.75 32.56 27.32
C THR A 105 -16.35 32.68 26.70
N SER A 106 -15.75 33.86 26.81
CA SER A 106 -14.39 34.10 26.33
C SER A 106 -13.38 33.58 27.36
N LEU A 107 -12.38 32.84 26.89
CA LEU A 107 -11.20 32.46 27.67
C LEU A 107 -10.10 33.53 27.62
N GLY A 108 -10.22 34.49 26.70
CA GLY A 108 -9.31 35.62 26.55
C GLY A 108 -9.00 35.97 25.10
N ILE A 109 -8.35 37.12 24.94
CA ILE A 109 -7.80 37.60 23.68
C ILE A 109 -6.28 37.47 23.74
N PHE A 110 -5.70 36.86 22.72
CA PHE A 110 -4.29 36.57 22.69
C PHE A 110 -3.66 37.03 21.36
N PRO A 111 -2.49 37.69 21.39
CA PRO A 111 -1.72 37.95 20.19
C PRO A 111 -1.17 36.63 19.66
N VAL A 112 -1.57 36.24 18.45
CA VAL A 112 -1.22 34.94 17.85
C VAL A 112 -0.15 35.03 16.77
N LYS A 113 0.05 36.22 16.17
CA LYS A 113 1.05 36.42 15.13
C LYS A 113 2.44 36.03 15.63
N TRP A 114 3.14 35.19 14.88
CA TRP A 114 4.46 34.65 15.22
C TRP A 114 4.51 33.79 16.49
N LYS A 115 3.35 33.37 17.01
CA LYS A 115 3.24 32.57 18.23
C LYS A 115 2.44 31.30 17.99
N MET A 116 2.67 30.32 18.85
CA MET A 116 1.78 29.19 19.03
C MET A 116 0.99 29.38 20.32
N ILE A 117 -0.33 29.23 20.27
CA ILE A 117 -1.16 29.18 21.46
C ILE A 117 -1.79 27.78 21.52
N THR A 118 -1.57 27.06 22.61
CA THR A 118 -2.18 25.76 22.83
C THR A 118 -3.18 25.87 23.96
N THR A 119 -4.43 25.50 23.68
CA THR A 119 -5.49 25.43 24.69
C THR A 119 -5.86 23.99 24.95
N LEU A 120 -5.79 23.57 26.22
CA LEU A 120 -6.21 22.26 26.69
C LEU A 120 -7.51 22.42 27.46
N VAL A 121 -8.51 21.59 27.18
CA VAL A 121 -9.81 21.59 27.88
C VAL A 121 -10.16 20.17 28.28
N TYR A 122 -10.61 19.99 29.53
CA TYR A 122 -11.07 18.70 30.03
C TYR A 122 -12.14 18.87 31.11
N SER A 123 -12.90 17.81 31.38
CA SER A 123 -13.80 17.71 32.53
C SER A 123 -13.07 17.10 33.71
N ILE A 124 -13.28 17.62 34.93
CA ILE A 124 -12.74 17.01 36.16
C ILE A 124 -13.29 15.60 36.43
N GLU A 125 -14.43 15.24 35.83
CA GLU A 125 -14.99 13.89 35.91
C GLU A 125 -14.23 12.90 35.01
N LYS A 126 -13.59 13.39 33.94
CA LYS A 126 -12.80 12.60 32.99
C LYS A 126 -11.51 13.35 32.65
N PRO A 127 -10.55 13.48 33.58
CA PRO A 127 -9.37 14.31 33.36
C PRO A 127 -8.41 13.77 32.30
N GLN A 128 -8.52 12.49 31.94
CA GLN A 128 -7.75 11.87 30.86
C GLN A 128 -8.26 12.27 29.47
N ASP A 129 -9.51 12.74 29.41
CA ASP A 129 -10.20 13.13 28.18
C ASP A 129 -9.90 14.60 27.86
N VAL A 130 -8.67 14.87 27.42
CA VAL A 130 -8.18 16.23 27.11
C VAL A 130 -8.37 16.56 25.63
N ASP A 131 -9.14 17.60 25.36
CA ASP A 131 -9.21 18.23 24.04
C ASP A 131 -8.12 19.28 23.92
N LYS A 132 -7.27 19.15 22.89
CA LYS A 132 -6.17 20.07 22.58
C LYS A 132 -6.50 20.85 21.33
N ALA A 133 -6.51 22.18 21.40
CA ALA A 133 -6.56 23.04 20.23
C ALA A 133 -5.27 23.86 20.12
N VAL A 134 -4.63 23.79 18.95
CA VAL A 134 -3.44 24.59 18.64
C VAL A 134 -3.82 25.70 17.68
N PHE A 135 -3.49 26.94 18.04
CA PHE A 135 -3.64 28.14 17.24
C PHE A 135 -2.25 28.60 16.82
N TYR A 136 -1.93 28.43 15.55
CA TYR A 136 -0.57 28.53 15.03
C TYR A 136 -0.44 29.74 14.09
N GLY A 137 0.17 30.82 14.57
CA GLY A 137 0.42 32.04 13.79
C GLY A 137 1.87 32.20 13.32
N LYS A 138 2.69 31.15 13.46
CA LYS A 138 4.04 31.06 12.90
C LYS A 138 3.98 30.49 11.47
N PRO A 139 4.97 30.74 10.60
CA PRO A 139 5.13 29.95 9.38
C PRO A 139 5.29 28.47 9.72
N ILE A 140 4.67 27.61 8.93
CA ILE A 140 4.88 26.16 9.05
C ILE A 140 6.32 25.87 8.61
N PRO A 141 7.14 25.17 9.42
CA PRO A 141 8.48 24.81 8.99
C PRO A 141 8.41 23.84 7.81
N LYS A 142 9.37 23.91 6.90
CA LYS A 142 9.51 22.90 5.85
C LYS A 142 10.25 21.72 6.44
N ALA A 143 9.66 20.52 6.40
CA ALA A 143 10.28 19.32 6.96
C ALA A 143 11.58 18.99 6.23
N GLU A 144 12.65 18.67 6.95
CA GLU A 144 13.94 18.31 6.37
C GLU A 144 14.18 16.82 6.54
N ILE A 145 14.48 16.12 5.44
CA ILE A 145 14.89 14.71 5.52
C ILE A 145 16.34 14.69 6.01
N LYS A 146 16.56 14.07 7.17
CA LYS A 146 17.86 14.02 7.85
C LYS A 146 18.67 12.81 7.44
N SER A 147 18.02 11.67 7.27
CA SER A 147 18.69 10.44 6.85
C SER A 147 17.73 9.43 6.27
N PHE A 148 18.28 8.51 5.49
CA PHE A 148 17.63 7.26 5.11
C PHE A 148 18.34 6.08 5.76
N SER A 149 17.60 4.98 5.96
CA SER A 149 18.19 3.71 6.34
C SER A 149 17.56 2.56 5.58
N GLN A 150 18.34 1.52 5.32
CA GLN A 150 17.88 0.26 4.76
C GLN A 150 18.22 -0.86 5.74
N ARG A 151 17.21 -1.55 6.26
CA ARG A 151 17.42 -2.73 7.12
C ARG A 151 17.60 -3.96 6.26
N PHE A 152 18.57 -4.80 6.63
CA PHE A 152 18.82 -6.07 5.98
C PHE A 152 19.11 -7.19 6.98
N LYS A 153 18.75 -8.41 6.59
CA LYS A 153 18.98 -9.62 7.39
C LYS A 153 20.44 -10.05 7.34
N THR A 154 20.95 -10.46 8.50
CA THR A 154 22.27 -11.07 8.70
C THR A 154 22.11 -12.43 9.36
N ASP A 155 23.17 -13.25 9.40
CA ASP A 155 23.12 -14.59 10.01
C ASP A 155 22.78 -14.56 11.51
N LYS A 156 22.96 -13.41 12.16
CA LYS A 156 22.74 -13.20 13.60
C LYS A 156 21.52 -12.31 13.91
N GLY A 157 20.75 -11.88 12.90
CA GLY A 157 19.61 -10.99 13.09
C GLY A 157 19.43 -10.00 11.95
N VAL A 158 19.50 -8.70 12.26
CA VAL A 158 19.35 -7.60 11.30
C VAL A 158 20.44 -6.55 11.52
N ASP A 159 20.77 -5.83 10.46
CA ASP A 159 21.68 -4.68 10.47
C ASP A 159 21.13 -3.58 9.54
N TYR A 160 21.73 -2.39 9.59
CA TYR A 160 21.21 -1.18 8.95
C TYR A 160 22.30 -0.44 8.16
N SER A 161 21.99 -0.12 6.91
CA SER A 161 22.80 0.78 6.09
C SER A 161 22.22 2.20 6.15
N TRP A 162 22.99 3.14 6.71
CA TRP A 162 22.56 4.52 6.90
C TRP A 162 23.11 5.47 5.83
N ILE A 163 22.27 6.39 5.37
CA ILE A 163 22.63 7.46 4.44
C ILE A 163 22.26 8.78 5.10
N THR A 164 23.26 9.54 5.55
CA THR A 164 23.09 10.81 6.26
C THR A 164 23.43 12.03 5.40
N ASP A 165 24.24 11.87 4.35
CA ASP A 165 24.49 12.92 3.36
C ASP A 165 23.37 12.96 2.31
N ILE A 166 22.31 13.72 2.62
CA ILE A 166 21.11 13.83 1.78
C ILE A 166 21.36 14.83 0.64
N LYS A 167 21.69 14.28 -0.54
CA LYS A 167 21.82 15.03 -1.82
C LYS A 167 20.46 15.26 -2.46
N GLN A 168 20.40 16.01 -3.57
CA GLN A 168 19.14 16.27 -4.29
C GLN A 168 18.43 14.99 -4.78
N SER A 169 19.20 13.93 -5.05
CA SER A 169 18.68 12.59 -5.31
C SER A 169 19.50 11.54 -4.56
N THR A 170 18.83 10.48 -4.12
CA THR A 170 19.47 9.36 -3.39
C THR A 170 19.26 8.05 -4.14
N ASN A 171 20.35 7.33 -4.39
CA ASN A 171 20.27 5.99 -4.98
C ASN A 171 20.20 4.95 -3.86
N LEU A 172 19.25 4.02 -3.96
CA LEU A 172 19.03 2.96 -2.99
C LEU A 172 18.98 1.62 -3.73
N VAL A 173 19.78 0.66 -3.27
CA VAL A 173 19.80 -0.70 -3.81
C VAL A 173 19.12 -1.62 -2.82
N PHE A 174 18.08 -2.32 -3.24
CA PHE A 174 17.39 -3.32 -2.42
C PHE A 174 17.63 -4.71 -3.00
N THR A 175 18.11 -5.59 -2.14
CA THR A 175 18.31 -7.03 -2.42
C THR A 175 17.27 -7.88 -1.69
N GLU A 176 17.32 -9.20 -1.86
CA GLU A 176 16.47 -10.14 -1.09
C GLU A 176 16.71 -10.07 0.43
N LYS A 177 17.90 -9.68 0.86
CA LYS A 177 18.22 -9.53 2.29
C LYS A 177 17.56 -8.33 2.92
N HIS A 178 17.23 -7.30 2.14
CA HIS A 178 16.59 -6.09 2.64
C HIS A 178 15.11 -6.32 2.86
N ASP A 179 14.56 -5.76 3.94
CA ASP A 179 13.13 -5.88 4.25
C ASP A 179 12.45 -4.55 4.60
N GLU A 180 13.21 -3.54 5.03
CA GLU A 180 12.67 -2.25 5.47
C GLU A 180 13.48 -1.08 4.91
N PHE A 181 12.76 -0.01 4.54
CA PHE A 181 13.27 1.31 4.22
C PHE A 181 12.79 2.29 5.28
N THR A 182 13.70 3.10 5.81
CA THR A 182 13.39 4.08 6.84
C THR A 182 13.69 5.49 6.35
N ILE A 183 12.72 6.39 6.55
CA ILE A 183 12.86 7.83 6.33
C ILE A 183 12.91 8.51 7.70
N VAL A 184 13.95 9.30 7.96
CA VAL A 184 14.08 10.11 9.18
C VAL A 184 14.04 11.58 8.79
N LYS A 185 13.29 12.38 9.55
CA LYS A 185 13.25 13.82 9.37
C LYS A 185 13.67 14.57 10.64
N ASP A 186 13.85 15.87 10.49
CA ASP A 186 14.02 16.81 11.60
C ASP A 186 12.81 16.78 12.56
N ARG A 187 12.99 17.26 13.79
CA ARG A 187 11.90 17.34 14.77
C ARG A 187 11.22 18.71 14.70
N SER A 188 9.90 18.72 14.85
CA SER A 188 9.10 19.94 14.97
C SER A 188 8.02 19.78 16.05
N ALA A 189 7.67 20.86 16.74
CA ALA A 189 6.61 20.86 17.74
C ALA A 189 5.23 20.44 17.18
N ILE A 190 5.09 20.44 15.85
CA ILE A 190 3.86 20.10 15.11
C ILE A 190 4.06 18.92 14.16
N ASP A 191 4.91 17.97 14.51
CA ASP A 191 5.22 16.79 13.67
C ASP A 191 3.97 15.99 13.24
N TYR A 192 2.94 15.96 14.09
CA TYR A 192 1.65 15.33 13.79
C TYR A 192 0.88 15.99 12.62
N LEU A 193 1.29 17.19 12.19
CA LEU A 193 0.70 17.89 11.06
C LEU A 193 1.09 17.25 9.72
N TYR A 194 2.29 16.67 9.62
CA TYR A 194 2.84 16.21 8.35
C TYR A 194 2.34 14.82 7.98
N SER A 195 1.89 14.68 6.73
CA SER A 195 1.77 13.40 6.06
C SER A 195 2.95 13.16 5.13
N THR A 196 3.25 11.90 4.91
CA THR A 196 4.26 11.45 3.94
C THR A 196 3.61 10.58 2.90
N SER A 197 3.92 10.80 1.63
CA SER A 197 3.57 9.90 0.55
C SER A 197 4.77 9.60 -0.33
N ILE A 198 4.76 8.43 -0.96
CA ILE A 198 5.74 8.04 -1.97
C ILE A 198 5.02 7.84 -3.28
N ARG A 199 5.47 8.54 -4.32
CA ARG A 199 4.89 8.53 -5.65
C ARG A 199 5.86 7.91 -6.65
N ASP A 200 5.38 6.94 -7.44
CA ASP A 200 6.11 6.46 -8.62
C ASP A 200 6.11 7.55 -9.70
N LYS A 201 7.30 8.03 -10.10
CA LYS A 201 7.40 9.13 -11.09
C LYS A 201 7.03 8.69 -12.50
N GLN A 202 7.08 7.40 -12.82
CA GLN A 202 6.68 6.88 -14.13
C GLN A 202 5.16 6.80 -14.28
N THR A 203 4.47 6.29 -13.25
CA THR A 203 3.01 6.09 -13.29
C THR A 203 2.23 7.24 -12.67
N ASN A 204 2.92 8.16 -11.99
CA ASN A 204 2.35 9.25 -11.19
C ASN A 204 1.38 8.77 -10.09
N LYS A 205 1.45 7.48 -9.70
CA LYS A 205 0.62 6.89 -8.65
C LYS A 205 1.32 6.96 -7.30
N ILE A 206 0.55 7.27 -6.26
CA ILE A 206 1.00 7.16 -4.88
C ILE A 206 0.98 5.67 -4.51
N ILE A 207 2.12 5.15 -4.06
CA ILE A 207 2.32 3.73 -3.69
C ILE A 207 2.42 3.52 -2.17
N TYR A 208 2.54 4.60 -1.40
CA TYR A 208 2.61 4.58 0.05
C TYR A 208 2.12 5.92 0.60
N GLU A 209 1.38 5.88 1.70
CA GLU A 209 0.95 7.04 2.47
C GLU A 209 1.04 6.75 3.97
N SER A 210 1.42 7.76 4.75
CA SER A 210 1.39 7.73 6.21
C SER A 210 1.05 9.10 6.76
N THR A 211 0.30 9.13 7.84
CA THR A 211 -0.10 10.34 8.59
C THR A 211 0.52 10.39 9.99
N SER A 212 1.38 9.44 10.33
CA SER A 212 1.96 9.30 11.67
C SER A 212 3.45 9.02 11.62
N TRP A 213 4.20 9.62 12.54
CA TRP A 213 5.61 9.37 12.74
C TRP A 213 5.84 8.46 13.95
N LYS A 214 6.83 7.57 13.85
CA LYS A 214 7.35 6.82 15.00
C LYS A 214 8.43 7.63 15.69
N TYR A 215 8.62 7.34 16.98
CA TYR A 215 9.66 7.91 17.83
C TYR A 215 10.34 6.79 18.61
N GLY A 216 11.66 6.88 18.78
CA GLY A 216 12.47 5.89 19.49
C GLY A 216 13.67 5.41 18.67
N GLY A 217 14.76 5.07 19.35
CA GLY A 217 15.96 4.46 18.75
C GLY A 217 16.84 5.39 17.90
N ILE A 218 16.33 6.52 17.41
CA ILE A 218 17.08 7.51 16.62
C ILE A 218 17.08 8.84 17.39
N VAL A 219 18.27 9.30 17.77
CA VAL A 219 18.44 10.48 18.64
C VAL A 219 19.43 11.45 18.00
N GLU A 220 19.08 12.73 17.97
CA GLU A 220 19.96 13.85 17.64
C GLU A 220 19.77 14.90 18.75
N ASP A 221 20.86 15.43 19.30
CA ASP A 221 20.84 16.44 20.37
C ASP A 221 19.95 16.10 21.59
N HIS A 222 19.98 14.83 22.04
CA HIS A 222 19.16 14.29 23.14
C HIS A 222 17.65 14.22 22.86
N GLU A 223 17.22 14.47 21.63
CA GLU A 223 15.82 14.42 21.22
C GLU A 223 15.60 13.27 20.23
N PHE A 224 14.49 12.55 20.39
CA PHE A 224 14.11 11.52 19.44
C PHE A 224 13.68 12.16 18.11
N LEU A 225 14.26 11.69 17.01
CA LEU A 225 13.87 12.12 15.67
C LEU A 225 12.64 11.35 15.17
N PRO A 226 11.70 12.02 14.49
CA PRO A 226 10.59 11.37 13.82
C PRO A 226 11.07 10.49 12.66
N TYR A 227 10.58 9.26 12.59
CA TYR A 227 10.89 8.36 11.48
C TYR A 227 9.69 7.53 11.00
N LEU A 228 9.80 7.03 9.78
CA LEU A 228 8.85 6.12 9.14
C LEU A 228 9.57 4.85 8.73
N ASN A 229 9.03 3.70 9.13
CA ASN A 229 9.45 2.40 8.61
C ASN A 229 8.48 1.97 7.52
N ILE A 230 9.04 1.58 6.39
CA ILE A 230 8.33 1.28 5.17
C ILE A 230 8.81 -0.08 4.70
N ASP A 231 7.89 -1.00 4.47
CA ASP A 231 8.22 -2.32 3.91
C ASP A 231 8.81 -2.14 2.51
N LYS A 232 9.95 -2.78 2.20
CA LYS A 232 10.58 -2.64 0.87
C LYS A 232 9.65 -3.03 -0.28
N ASN A 233 8.68 -3.91 -0.01
CA ASN A 233 7.80 -4.50 -1.02
C ASN A 233 6.81 -3.49 -1.62
N ILE A 234 6.74 -2.26 -1.11
CA ILE A 234 6.03 -1.18 -1.82
C ILE A 234 6.67 -0.88 -3.19
N PHE A 235 7.98 -1.10 -3.31
CA PHE A 235 8.73 -0.90 -4.54
C PHE A 235 8.65 -2.18 -5.38
N LYS A 236 7.79 -2.19 -6.40
CA LYS A 236 7.57 -3.36 -7.27
C LYS A 236 8.51 -3.42 -8.48
N LYS A 237 9.19 -2.33 -8.80
CA LYS A 237 10.09 -2.21 -9.96
C LYS A 237 11.22 -1.24 -9.64
N SER A 238 12.34 -1.38 -10.34
CA SER A 238 13.38 -0.37 -10.35
C SER A 238 12.89 0.92 -11.03
N GLY A 239 13.31 2.08 -10.53
CA GLY A 239 12.89 3.36 -11.09
C GLY A 239 13.02 4.53 -10.11
N ALA A 240 12.60 5.70 -10.58
CA ALA A 240 12.61 6.92 -9.77
C ALA A 240 11.26 7.11 -9.04
N TYR A 241 11.36 7.39 -7.75
CA TYR A 241 10.22 7.66 -6.87
C TYR A 241 10.42 9.03 -6.21
N GLU A 242 9.32 9.68 -5.84
CA GLU A 242 9.32 10.95 -5.13
C GLU A 242 8.70 10.76 -3.75
N ILE A 243 9.49 11.06 -2.71
CA ILE A 243 9.01 11.23 -1.34
C ILE A 243 8.44 12.63 -1.23
N ILE A 244 7.23 12.75 -0.71
CA ILE A 244 6.52 14.00 -0.49
C ILE A 244 6.16 14.07 0.99
N ILE A 245 6.70 15.04 1.72
CA ILE A 245 6.32 15.34 3.11
C ILE A 245 5.64 16.70 3.12
N GLN A 246 4.37 16.75 3.53
CA GLN A 246 3.58 17.98 3.47
C GLN A 246 2.59 18.09 4.64
N PRO A 247 2.25 19.32 5.07
CA PRO A 247 1.22 19.54 6.09
C PRO A 247 -0.17 19.11 5.61
N SER A 248 -0.87 18.35 6.45
CA SER A 248 -2.24 17.87 6.22
C SER A 248 -3.28 18.91 6.63
N ILE A 249 -3.28 20.05 5.93
CA ILE A 249 -4.23 21.16 6.13
C ILE A 249 -5.25 21.16 5.00
N LYS A 250 -6.53 21.40 5.32
CA LYS A 250 -7.58 21.59 4.33
C LYS A 250 -7.47 22.98 3.71
N TRP A 251 -6.51 23.16 2.79
CA TRP A 251 -6.18 24.45 2.18
C TRP A 251 -7.35 25.13 1.44
N SER A 252 -8.39 24.37 1.04
CA SER A 252 -9.60 24.89 0.41
C SER A 252 -10.77 25.16 1.37
N SER A 253 -10.65 24.75 2.64
CA SER A 253 -11.71 24.88 3.65
C SER A 253 -11.27 25.87 4.72
N CYS A 254 -11.31 27.16 4.37
CA CYS A 254 -10.85 28.24 5.24
C CYS A 254 -11.63 29.54 4.96
N GLN A 255 -11.53 30.53 5.85
CA GLN A 255 -12.05 31.88 5.57
C GLN A 255 -11.07 32.67 4.72
N ASP A 256 -11.56 33.24 3.62
CA ASP A 256 -10.81 34.09 2.69
C ASP A 256 -9.48 33.44 2.29
N CYS A 257 -9.57 32.21 1.76
CA CYS A 257 -8.44 31.44 1.24
C CYS A 257 -7.84 32.13 0.02
N THR A 258 -6.71 32.80 0.23
CA THR A 258 -5.98 33.54 -0.80
C THR A 258 -4.58 32.98 -1.05
N LEU A 259 -4.12 32.00 -0.24
CA LEU A 259 -2.84 31.33 -0.46
C LEU A 259 -2.81 30.61 -1.81
N SER A 260 -1.78 30.91 -2.59
CA SER A 260 -1.51 30.25 -3.86
C SER A 260 -0.87 28.86 -3.67
N GLN A 261 -0.97 28.00 -4.69
CA GLN A 261 -0.27 26.71 -4.71
C GLN A 261 1.25 26.86 -4.51
N LYS A 262 1.85 27.93 -5.05
CA LYS A 262 3.27 28.23 -4.89
C LYS A 262 3.64 28.55 -3.44
N GLU A 263 2.74 29.15 -2.68
CA GLU A 263 2.96 29.42 -1.25
C GLU A 263 2.80 28.16 -0.40
N ILE A 264 1.82 27.31 -0.72
CA ILE A 264 1.62 26.02 -0.05
C ILE A 264 2.84 25.11 -0.27
N GLU A 265 3.38 25.09 -1.49
CA GLU A 265 4.55 24.29 -1.85
C GLU A 265 5.82 24.67 -1.07
N LYS A 266 5.88 25.87 -0.46
CA LYS A 266 7.00 26.25 0.44
C LYS A 266 7.05 25.37 1.70
N TYR A 267 5.92 24.79 2.11
CA TYR A 267 5.82 23.90 3.26
C TYR A 267 5.96 22.42 2.88
N THR A 268 6.09 22.13 1.59
CA THR A 268 6.20 20.77 1.05
C THR A 268 7.65 20.43 0.78
N THR A 269 8.06 19.27 1.25
CA THR A 269 9.36 18.67 0.95
C THR A 269 9.19 17.58 -0.08
N ARG A 270 9.96 17.69 -1.17
CA ARG A 270 10.02 16.70 -2.23
C ARG A 270 11.45 16.21 -2.35
N HIS A 271 11.61 14.90 -2.35
CA HIS A 271 12.92 14.27 -2.49
C HIS A 271 12.84 13.11 -3.47
N THR A 272 13.76 13.06 -4.44
CA THR A 272 13.78 11.97 -5.41
C THR A 272 14.69 10.85 -4.92
N ILE A 273 14.15 9.63 -4.87
CA ILE A 273 14.93 8.41 -4.64
C ILE A 273 14.93 7.56 -5.91
N SER A 274 16.09 7.02 -6.29
CA SER A 274 16.22 6.05 -7.37
C SER A 274 16.38 4.67 -6.75
N ILE A 275 15.40 3.81 -7.00
CA ILE A 275 15.37 2.45 -6.48
C ILE A 275 15.93 1.52 -7.55
N THR A 276 16.97 0.76 -7.17
CA THR A 276 17.42 -0.41 -7.92
C THR A 276 17.06 -1.65 -7.12
N LEU A 277 16.13 -2.42 -7.64
CA LEU A 277 15.87 -3.76 -7.15
C LEU A 277 16.87 -4.68 -7.85
N ASP A 278 17.75 -5.33 -7.09
CA ASP A 278 18.52 -6.45 -7.63
C ASP A 278 17.50 -7.50 -8.05
N GLU A 279 17.39 -7.72 -9.36
CA GLU A 279 16.42 -8.66 -9.91
C GLU A 279 16.55 -9.98 -9.19
N GLU A 280 15.47 -10.36 -8.53
CA GLU A 280 15.47 -11.60 -7.83
C GLU A 280 15.72 -12.71 -8.87
N SER A 281 16.54 -13.68 -8.48
CA SER A 281 16.68 -14.95 -9.21
C SER A 281 15.40 -15.80 -9.13
N TYR A 282 14.22 -15.18 -9.08
CA TYR A 282 12.91 -15.83 -9.09
C TYR A 282 12.71 -16.51 -10.43
N THR A 283 13.29 -15.98 -11.50
CA THR A 283 13.41 -16.73 -12.75
C THR A 283 14.16 -18.04 -12.52
N LYS A 284 15.29 -18.12 -11.81
CA LYS A 284 16.02 -19.41 -11.73
C LYS A 284 15.26 -20.49 -10.97
N LYS A 285 14.68 -20.19 -9.79
CA LYS A 285 13.94 -21.20 -9.02
C LYS A 285 12.57 -21.53 -9.63
N GLU A 286 11.82 -20.54 -10.11
CA GLU A 286 10.53 -20.78 -10.76
C GLU A 286 10.71 -21.42 -12.16
N LEU A 287 11.72 -21.01 -12.94
CA LEU A 287 12.09 -21.71 -14.19
C LEU A 287 12.54 -23.14 -13.90
N LEU A 288 13.30 -23.39 -12.82
CA LEU A 288 13.66 -24.76 -12.45
C LEU A 288 12.41 -25.60 -12.13
N ILE A 289 11.45 -25.04 -11.39
CA ILE A 289 10.18 -25.72 -11.10
C ILE A 289 9.39 -25.96 -12.39
N ILE A 290 9.28 -24.97 -13.28
CA ILE A 290 8.58 -25.09 -14.57
C ILE A 290 9.27 -26.15 -15.44
N VAL A 291 10.60 -26.14 -15.53
CA VAL A 291 11.38 -27.14 -16.28
C VAL A 291 11.18 -28.54 -15.70
N LEU A 292 11.18 -28.69 -14.36
CA LEU A 292 10.90 -29.97 -13.71
C LEU A 292 9.49 -30.47 -14.02
N VAL A 293 8.48 -29.60 -13.93
CA VAL A 293 7.09 -29.94 -14.23
C VAL A 293 6.95 -30.38 -15.69
N VAL A 294 7.50 -29.60 -16.63
CA VAL A 294 7.50 -29.95 -18.07
C VAL A 294 8.23 -31.27 -18.33
N ALA A 295 9.39 -31.50 -17.70
CA ALA A 295 10.13 -32.75 -17.83
C ALA A 295 9.34 -33.96 -17.32
N VAL A 296 8.62 -33.83 -16.21
CA VAL A 296 7.72 -34.87 -15.68
C VAL A 296 6.59 -35.16 -16.66
N PHE A 297 5.94 -34.14 -17.22
CA PHE A 297 4.87 -34.33 -18.21
C PHE A 297 5.37 -35.01 -19.49
N ILE A 298 6.53 -34.63 -20.00
CA ILE A 298 7.15 -35.28 -21.16
C ILE A 298 7.49 -36.74 -20.85
N GLY A 299 8.06 -37.02 -19.67
CA GLY A 299 8.37 -38.38 -19.22
C GLY A 299 7.12 -39.26 -19.13
N LEU A 300 6.03 -38.74 -18.56
CA LEU A 300 4.75 -39.45 -18.48
C LEU A 300 4.14 -39.71 -19.87
N ALA A 301 4.19 -38.72 -20.77
CA ALA A 301 3.72 -38.88 -22.14
C ALA A 301 4.53 -39.96 -22.89
N PHE A 302 5.85 -39.97 -22.73
CA PHE A 302 6.73 -40.98 -23.33
C PHE A 302 6.43 -42.39 -22.82
N LEU A 303 6.27 -42.56 -21.51
CA LEU A 303 5.88 -43.85 -20.91
C LEU A 303 4.52 -44.33 -21.41
N MET A 304 3.56 -43.42 -21.57
CA MET A 304 2.24 -43.73 -22.13
C MET A 304 2.35 -44.23 -23.58
N ILE A 305 3.14 -43.55 -24.41
CA ILE A 305 3.38 -43.96 -25.81
C ILE A 305 4.03 -45.35 -25.87
N LEU A 306 5.06 -45.61 -25.04
CA LEU A 306 5.71 -46.92 -24.98
C LEU A 306 4.74 -48.02 -24.55
N TYR A 307 3.90 -47.77 -23.55
CA TYR A 307 2.90 -48.73 -23.09
C TYR A 307 1.90 -49.09 -24.20
N PHE A 308 1.34 -48.08 -24.90
CA PHE A 308 0.41 -48.31 -26.01
C PHE A 308 1.09 -48.99 -27.20
N SER A 309 2.33 -48.64 -27.52
CA SER A 309 3.11 -49.29 -28.57
C SER A 309 3.35 -50.78 -28.26
N LYS A 310 3.76 -51.10 -27.03
CA LYS A 310 3.94 -52.50 -26.58
C LYS A 310 2.62 -53.28 -26.64
N LYS A 311 1.50 -52.67 -26.24
CA LYS A 311 0.17 -53.29 -26.32
C LYS A 311 -0.26 -53.55 -27.76
N ARG A 312 -0.04 -52.59 -28.67
CA ARG A 312 -0.32 -52.75 -30.10
C ARG A 312 0.54 -53.82 -30.75
N ASN A 313 1.83 -53.87 -30.42
CA ASN A 313 2.74 -54.89 -30.94
C ASN A 313 2.37 -56.29 -30.45
N LYS A 314 2.00 -56.46 -29.17
CA LYS A 314 1.49 -57.74 -28.67
C LYS A 314 0.23 -58.19 -29.39
N LYS A 315 -0.72 -57.27 -29.62
CA LYS A 315 -1.95 -57.57 -30.37
C LYS A 315 -1.65 -57.98 -31.81
N ARG A 316 -0.78 -57.23 -32.50
CA ARG A 316 -0.36 -57.55 -33.88
C ARG A 316 0.35 -58.89 -33.98
N LEU A 317 1.16 -59.25 -32.98
CA LEU A 317 1.83 -60.55 -32.93
C LEU A 317 0.82 -61.70 -32.79
N ALA A 318 -0.14 -61.54 -31.87
CA ALA A 318 -1.23 -62.51 -31.66
C ALA A 318 -2.11 -62.65 -32.91
N ASP A 319 -2.48 -61.54 -33.56
CA ASP A 319 -3.27 -61.56 -34.79
C ASP A 319 -2.53 -62.29 -35.92
N ASN A 320 -1.21 -62.04 -36.07
CA ASN A 320 -0.39 -62.74 -37.06
C ASN A 320 -0.28 -64.25 -36.77
N GLU A 321 -0.19 -64.64 -35.49
CA GLU A 321 -0.14 -66.05 -35.09
C GLU A 321 -1.49 -66.75 -35.36
N HIS A 322 -2.61 -66.08 -35.08
CA HIS A 322 -3.94 -66.56 -35.45
C HIS A 322 -4.09 -66.74 -36.95
N GLN A 323 -3.65 -65.79 -37.77
CA GLN A 323 -3.70 -65.93 -39.24
C GLN A 323 -2.85 -67.10 -39.74
N LYS A 324 -1.64 -67.30 -39.18
CA LYS A 324 -0.81 -68.48 -39.50
C LYS A 324 -1.52 -69.79 -39.15
N ASN A 325 -2.18 -69.85 -38.00
CA ASN A 325 -2.92 -71.03 -37.57
C ASN A 325 -4.13 -71.32 -38.49
N ILE A 326 -4.87 -70.28 -38.90
CA ILE A 326 -5.97 -70.42 -39.87
C ILE A 326 -5.46 -70.95 -41.21
N ALA A 327 -4.38 -70.38 -41.75
CA ALA A 327 -3.80 -70.84 -43.02
C ALA A 327 -3.32 -72.30 -42.93
N LYS A 328 -2.75 -72.71 -41.79
CA LYS A 328 -2.33 -74.10 -41.55
C LYS A 328 -3.52 -75.06 -41.47
N LEU A 329 -4.61 -74.65 -40.80
CA LEU A 329 -5.85 -75.44 -40.73
C LEU A 329 -6.51 -75.56 -42.10
N GLN A 330 -6.53 -74.50 -42.91
CA GLN A 330 -7.03 -74.53 -44.29
C GLN A 330 -6.20 -75.47 -45.17
N LEU A 331 -4.86 -75.40 -45.11
CA LEU A 331 -3.97 -76.32 -45.83
C LEU A 331 -4.20 -77.77 -45.42
N ASN A 332 -4.36 -78.05 -44.13
CA ASN A 332 -4.64 -79.39 -43.64
C ASN A 332 -6.02 -79.89 -44.08
N SER A 333 -7.04 -79.01 -44.10
CA SER A 333 -8.38 -79.34 -44.61
C SER A 333 -8.35 -79.66 -46.11
N ILE A 334 -7.65 -78.85 -46.92
CA ILE A 334 -7.47 -79.12 -48.36
C ILE A 334 -6.76 -80.46 -48.56
N ARG A 335 -5.68 -80.74 -47.81
CA ARG A 335 -4.98 -82.03 -47.87
C ARG A 335 -5.87 -83.20 -47.47
N ALA A 336 -6.76 -83.03 -46.50
CA ALA A 336 -7.73 -84.06 -46.11
C ALA A 336 -8.85 -84.26 -47.13
N GLN A 337 -9.21 -83.21 -47.89
CA GLN A 337 -10.18 -83.27 -48.99
C GLN A 337 -9.59 -83.89 -50.27
N LEU A 338 -8.27 -83.88 -50.43
CA LEU A 338 -7.59 -84.63 -51.50
C LEU A 338 -7.66 -86.12 -51.20
N ASN A 339 -8.66 -86.79 -51.78
CA ASN A 339 -8.79 -88.24 -51.67
C ASN A 339 -7.64 -88.92 -52.44
N PRO A 340 -6.72 -89.63 -51.75
CA PRO A 340 -5.57 -90.25 -52.41
C PRO A 340 -6.01 -91.22 -53.51
N HIS A 341 -7.15 -91.90 -53.33
CA HIS A 341 -7.71 -92.82 -54.30
C HIS A 341 -8.09 -92.13 -55.61
N PHE A 342 -8.57 -90.87 -55.55
CA PHE A 342 -8.89 -90.11 -56.76
C PHE A 342 -7.63 -89.72 -57.52
N LEU A 343 -6.57 -89.30 -56.80
CA LEU A 343 -5.27 -88.99 -57.40
C LEU A 343 -4.62 -90.23 -58.04
N PHE A 344 -4.69 -91.39 -57.38
CA PHE A 344 -4.20 -92.65 -57.95
C PHE A 344 -5.03 -93.09 -59.17
N ASN A 345 -6.35 -92.92 -59.15
CA ASN A 345 -7.20 -93.21 -60.31
C ASN A 345 -6.89 -92.29 -61.50
N ALA A 346 -6.68 -90.99 -61.24
CA ALA A 346 -6.31 -90.05 -62.29
C ALA A 346 -4.95 -90.40 -62.91
N LEU A 347 -3.94 -90.69 -62.08
CA LEU A 347 -2.61 -91.08 -62.56
C LEU A 347 -2.65 -92.39 -63.37
N SER A 348 -3.38 -93.39 -62.86
CA SER A 348 -3.52 -94.68 -63.53
C SER A 348 -4.32 -94.56 -64.84
N GLY A 349 -5.32 -93.67 -64.88
CA GLY A 349 -6.08 -93.33 -66.09
C GLY A 349 -5.20 -92.70 -67.17
N ILE A 350 -4.43 -91.68 -66.82
CA ILE A 350 -3.46 -91.03 -67.73
C ILE A 350 -2.42 -92.04 -68.22
N GLN A 351 -1.87 -92.87 -67.31
CA GLN A 351 -0.86 -93.86 -67.66
C GLN A 351 -1.41 -94.94 -68.60
N ASN A 352 -2.67 -95.35 -68.45
CA ASN A 352 -3.33 -96.28 -69.38
C ASN A 352 -3.54 -95.65 -70.77
N LEU A 353 -4.00 -94.39 -70.83
CA LEU A 353 -4.16 -93.65 -72.09
C LEU A 353 -2.82 -93.46 -72.82
N MET A 354 -1.76 -93.13 -72.06
CA MET A 354 -0.38 -93.07 -72.56
C MET A 354 0.08 -94.41 -73.15
N ASN A 355 -0.17 -95.52 -72.44
CA ASN A 355 0.24 -96.87 -72.89
C ASN A 355 -0.49 -97.35 -74.16
N LYS A 356 -1.66 -96.77 -74.47
CA LYS A 356 -2.42 -97.05 -75.69
C LYS A 356 -2.05 -96.14 -76.88
N ASN A 357 -1.02 -95.30 -76.74
CA ASN A 357 -0.61 -94.27 -77.71
C ASN A 357 -1.72 -93.24 -78.02
N GLU A 358 -2.67 -93.03 -77.10
CA GLU A 358 -3.71 -92.00 -77.21
C GLU A 358 -3.29 -90.70 -76.50
N THR A 359 -2.13 -90.15 -76.87
CA THR A 359 -1.49 -89.01 -76.19
C THR A 359 -2.35 -87.74 -76.14
N ASP A 360 -3.18 -87.48 -77.16
CA ASP A 360 -4.04 -86.30 -77.19
C ASP A 360 -5.17 -86.36 -76.16
N ASN A 361 -5.66 -87.56 -75.84
CA ASN A 361 -6.66 -87.77 -74.81
C ASN A 361 -6.03 -87.73 -73.41
N ALA A 362 -4.81 -88.24 -73.26
CA ALA A 362 -4.06 -88.16 -72.00
C ALA A 362 -3.74 -86.72 -71.58
N ASN A 363 -3.44 -85.83 -72.53
CA ASN A 363 -3.18 -84.41 -72.26
C ASN A 363 -4.45 -83.61 -71.89
N LYS A 364 -5.65 -84.10 -72.24
CA LYS A 364 -6.92 -83.46 -71.92
C LYS A 364 -7.52 -83.88 -70.58
N TYR A 365 -7.15 -85.06 -70.08
CA TYR A 365 -7.58 -85.62 -68.80
C TYR A 365 -6.81 -84.97 -67.64
#